data_AF-A0AAW7ZAJ9-F1
#
_entry.id   AF-A0AAW7ZAJ9-F1
#
_cell.length_a   1.000
_cell.length_b   1.000
_cell.length_c   1.000
_cell.angle_alpha   90.00
_cell.angle_beta   90.00
_cell.angle_gamma   90.00
#
_symmetry.space_group_name_H-M   'P 1'
#
loop_
_entity.id
_entity.type
_entity.pdbx_description
1 polymer ?
#
loop_
_entity_poly.entity_id
_entity_poly.type
_entity_poly.pdbx_seq_one_letter_code
_entity_poly.pdbx_strand_id
1 'polypeptide(L)' 'MKIILKFKDGLAVTQDLGSEFRIEGTGNLFELLRQMKLSNAPININDQIERSFNDLYSFEVVLD' A
#
# COMPACT_ATOMS: atom_id res chain seq x y z
N MET A 1 -12.68 5.07 -3.44
CA MET A 1 -11.40 5.19 -2.70
C MET A 1 -10.25 4.52 -3.45
N LYS A 2 -9.10 5.18 -3.54
CA LYS A 2 -7.87 4.64 -4.18
C LYS A 2 -6.67 4.87 -3.27
N ILE A 3 -5.68 4.00 -3.34
CA ILE A 3 -4.35 4.24 -2.75
C ILE A 3 -3.33 4.42 -3.85
N ILE A 4 -2.52 5.47 -3.73
CA ILE A 4 -1.39 5.75 -4.61
C ILE A 4 -0.12 5.52 -3.80
N LEU A 5 0.71 4.59 -4.23
CA LEU A 5 2.00 4.26 -3.64
C LEU A 5 3.11 4.89 -4.49
N LYS A 6 3.95 5.73 -3.88
CA LYS A 6 5.07 6.41 -4.55
C LYS A 6 6.39 5.88 -3.99
N PHE A 7 7.27 5.41 -4.86
CA PHE A 7 8.55 4.80 -4.50
C PHE A 7 9.72 5.76 -4.73
N LYS A 8 10.84 5.49 -4.07
CA LYS A 8 12.05 6.33 -4.12
C LYS A 8 12.73 6.38 -5.49
N ASP A 9 12.47 5.38 -6.33
CA ASP A 9 12.96 5.29 -7.72
C ASP A 9 12.11 6.12 -8.71
N GLY A 10 11.05 6.79 -8.22
CA GLY A 10 10.13 7.57 -9.04
C GLY A 10 8.96 6.77 -9.59
N LEU A 11 8.86 5.47 -9.32
CA LEU A 11 7.69 4.67 -9.67
C LEU A 11 6.48 5.10 -8.83
N ALA A 12 5.33 5.22 -9.48
CA ALA A 12 4.04 5.44 -8.81
C ALA A 12 3.04 4.37 -9.24
N VAL A 13 2.37 3.77 -8.26
CA VAL A 13 1.38 2.70 -8.48
C VAL A 13 0.06 3.14 -7.88
N THR A 14 -1.01 3.06 -8.67
CA THR A 14 -2.37 3.34 -8.20
C THR A 14 -3.11 2.02 -8.08
N GLN A 15 -3.70 1.78 -6.91
CA GLN A 15 -4.54 0.63 -6.65
C GLN A 15 -5.92 1.11 -6.21
N ASP A 16 -6.95 0.68 -6.95
CA ASP A 16 -8.33 0.91 -6.57
C ASP A 16 -8.64 0.07 -5.32
N LEU A 17 -9.01 0.73 -4.22
CA LEU A 17 -9.52 0.07 -3.04
C LEU A 17 -11.02 -0.18 -3.28
N GLY A 18 -11.30 -1.17 -4.13
CA GLY A 18 -12.66 -1.62 -4.43
C GLY A 18 -13.34 -2.24 -3.21
N SER A 19 -14.64 -2.51 -3.30
CA SER A 19 -15.46 -3.17 -2.28
C SER A 19 -14.99 -4.59 -1.88
N GLU A 20 -14.04 -5.15 -2.62
CA GLU A 20 -13.41 -6.45 -2.35
C GLU A 20 -12.07 -6.35 -1.60
N PHE A 21 -11.61 -5.13 -1.26
CA PHE A 21 -10.41 -4.96 -0.44
C PHE A 21 -10.71 -5.35 1.02
N ARG A 22 -10.70 -6.67 1.28
CA ARG A 22 -10.72 -7.23 2.64
C ARG A 22 -9.34 -7.07 3.23
N ILE A 23 -9.19 -6.05 4.04
CA ILE A 23 -8.06 -5.94 4.96
C ILE A 23 -8.25 -7.04 6.02
N GLU A 24 -7.64 -8.21 5.82
CA GLU A 24 -7.59 -9.23 6.87
C GLU A 24 -6.58 -8.80 7.95
N GLY A 25 -7.11 -8.14 8.98
CA GLY A 25 -6.36 -7.67 10.16
C GLY A 25 -7.27 -6.93 11.13
N THR A 26 -6.97 -6.98 12.43
CA THR A 26 -7.67 -6.17 13.45
C THR A 26 -7.11 -4.75 13.46
N GLY A 27 -7.73 -3.83 12.71
CA GLY A 27 -7.37 -2.40 12.73
C GLY A 27 -7.94 -1.60 11.56
N ASN A 28 -7.90 -0.27 11.67
CA ASN A 28 -8.23 0.61 10.54
C ASN A 28 -7.12 0.56 9.45
N LEU A 29 -7.40 1.02 8.22
CA LEU A 29 -6.44 1.01 7.10
C LEU A 29 -5.06 1.61 7.48
N PHE A 30 -5.05 2.66 8.29
CA PHE A 30 -3.82 3.31 8.73
C PHE A 30 -3.01 2.45 9.71
N GLU A 31 -3.68 1.75 10.62
CA GLU A 31 -3.02 0.80 11.53
C GLU A 31 -2.40 -0.37 10.76
N LEU A 32 -3.08 -0.87 9.74
CA LEU A 32 -2.55 -1.92 8.89
C LEU A 32 -1.30 -1.45 8.12
N LEU A 33 -1.37 -0.29 7.47
CA LEU A 33 -0.22 0.32 6.78
C LEU A 33 0.94 0.56 7.75
N ARG A 34 0.65 0.99 8.99
CA ARG A 34 1.67 1.17 10.04
C ARG A 34 2.33 -0.15 10.41
N GLN A 35 1.56 -1.22 10.60
CA GLN A 35 2.10 -2.55 10.92
C GLN A 35 2.96 -3.10 9.78
N MET A 36 2.47 -3.01 8.54
CA MET A 36 3.23 -3.46 7.36
C MET A 36 4.53 -2.67 7.17
N LYS A 37 4.53 -1.37 7.49
CA LYS A 37 5.76 -0.56 7.52
C LYS A 37 6.73 -1.02 8.62
N LEU A 38 6.24 -1.31 9.81
CA LEU A 38 7.08 -1.76 10.94
C LEU A 38 7.70 -3.14 10.69
N SER A 39 6.97 -4.05 10.06
CA SER A 39 7.46 -5.37 9.69
C SER A 39 8.22 -5.40 8.36
N ASN A 40 8.30 -4.26 7.66
CA ASN A 40 8.81 -4.15 6.29
C ASN A 40 8.22 -5.23 5.35
N ALA A 41 6.91 -5.44 5.45
CA ALA A 41 6.20 -6.45 4.67
C ALA A 41 6.38 -6.21 3.16
N PRO A 42 6.36 -7.26 2.33
CA PRO A 42 6.36 -7.10 0.89
C PRO A 42 5.06 -6.43 0.42
N ILE A 43 5.20 -5.51 -0.53
CA ILE A 43 4.14 -4.87 -1.30
C ILE A 43 4.15 -5.57 -2.67
N ASN A 44 3.12 -6.39 -2.91
CA ASN A 44 2.93 -7.05 -4.20
C ASN A 44 2.10 -6.16 -5.12
N ILE A 45 2.68 -5.78 -6.24
CA ILE A 45 2.03 -4.99 -7.29
C ILE A 45 1.77 -5.89 -8.49
N ASN A 46 0.49 -6.16 -8.76
CA ASN A 46 -0.02 -6.90 -9.92
C ASN A 46 0.70 -8.24 -10.17
N ASP A 47 1.01 -8.99 -9.10
CA ASP A 47 1.68 -10.30 -9.13
C ASP A 47 3.04 -10.35 -9.88
N GLN A 48 3.59 -9.19 -10.22
CA GLN A 48 4.79 -9.07 -11.06
C GLN A 48 5.93 -8.33 -10.36
N ILE A 49 5.60 -7.48 -9.38
CA ILE A 49 6.57 -6.61 -8.75
C ILE A 49 6.44 -6.74 -7.23
N GLU A 50 7.42 -7.40 -6.62
CA GLU A 50 7.62 -7.40 -5.18
C GLU A 50 8.48 -6.18 -4.80
N ARG A 51 7.95 -5.35 -3.90
CA ARG A 51 8.64 -4.17 -3.33
C ARG A 51 8.56 -4.22 -1.82
N SER A 52 9.35 -3.41 -1.12
CA SER A 52 9.25 -3.28 0.33
C SER A 52 8.71 -1.91 0.75
N PHE A 53 8.19 -1.80 1.97
CA PHE A 53 7.83 -0.48 2.54
C PHE A 53 9.05 0.43 2.72
N ASN A 54 10.28 -0.11 2.74
CA ASN A 54 11.50 0.70 2.73
C ASN A 54 11.74 1.41 1.39
N ASP A 55 11.24 0.86 0.30
CA ASP A 55 11.34 1.48 -1.04
C ASP A 55 10.27 2.56 -1.23
N LEU A 56 9.24 2.55 -0.39
CA LEU A 56 8.15 3.50 -0.41
C LEU A 56 8.61 4.87 0.13
N TYR A 57 8.40 5.91 -0.67
CA TYR A 57 8.62 7.31 -0.31
C TYR A 57 7.39 7.90 0.36
N SER A 58 6.21 7.72 -0.23
CA SER A 58 4.94 8.19 0.31
C SER A 58 3.78 7.33 -0.16
N PHE A 59 2.64 7.44 0.54
CA PHE A 59 1.36 6.91 0.09
C PHE A 59 0.29 7.99 0.22
N GLU A 60 -0.66 7.98 -0.70
CA GLU A 60 -1.78 8.93 -0.74
C GLU A 60 -3.08 8.13 -0.81
N VAL A 61 -4.03 8.47 0.05
CA VAL A 61 -5.37 7.87 0.06
C VAL A 61 -6.34 8.88 -0.54
N VAL A 62 -6.96 8.54 -1.66
CA VAL A 62 -7.92 9.39 -2.37
C VAL A 62 -9.33 8.92 -2.04
N LEU A 63 -10.08 9.76 -1.35
CA LEU A 63 -11.46 9.56 -0.93
C LEU A 63 -12.41 10.24 -1.94
N ASP A 64 -12.45 9.74 -3.17
CA ASP A 64 -13.59 10.00 -4.07
C ASP A 64 -14.79 9.13 -3.64
#